data_AF-A0A8H2VIX2-F1
#
_entry.id   AF-A0A8H2VIX2-F1
#
_cell.length_a   1.000
_cell.length_b   1.000
_cell.length_c   1.000
_cell.angle_alpha   90.00
_cell.angle_beta   90.00
_cell.angle_gamma   90.00
#
_symmetry.space_group_name_H-M   'P 1'
#
loop_
_entity.id
_entity.type
_entity.pdbx_description
1 polymer ?
#
loop_
_entity_poly.entity_id
_entity_poly.type
_entity_poly.pdbx_seq_one_letter_code
_entity_poly.pdbx_strand_id
1 'polypeptide(L)'
;MQEDESYSILGTLRYDPQLTTITEDKEGTSTFLTVKSNWGSYHLPSDDNGYKFPDSFDLNDVRIKTELGDSTKVNFSGNKYAIIDITQYNSTKYDDIRHIRSILLERFLFYEQQIGRMIFTAKALGLRAIPSPQSIQELLLQGIVGHKGYNWDSRSNLITALKKNNSTYKMRILLDKEGVLQIQRTEIPTLPYSINYFYKNILGGVLESTEPTWDIFLDDYPIISSRFTTYKTTNRDHYDFARRVLQQKVSAYRTDDSMAKSEILLFNKDNIITEGSITNIAVNVTDENGTKYVTPFLTSGCLCGTMRYYLLKKGYIEEGVIQKSSINVGDSILLFNGVMGCVKGIVRG
;
A
#
# COMPACT_ATOMS: atom_id res chain seq x y z
N MET A 1 -13.78 32.50 -4.87
CA MET A 1 -14.66 31.55 -5.57
C MET A 1 -13.73 30.52 -6.20
N GLN A 2 -13.36 29.49 -5.44
CA GLN A 2 -12.48 28.43 -5.94
C GLN A 2 -13.28 27.64 -6.97
N GLU A 3 -12.78 27.55 -8.21
CA GLU A 3 -13.33 26.63 -9.19
C GLU A 3 -13.50 25.26 -8.54
N ASP A 4 -14.66 24.66 -8.78
CA ASP A 4 -15.07 23.40 -8.18
C ASP A 4 -14.26 22.27 -8.84
N GLU A 5 -12.97 22.18 -8.52
CA GLU A 5 -12.04 21.21 -9.12
C GLU A 5 -12.68 19.82 -9.04
N SER A 6 -12.94 19.21 -10.20
CA SER A 6 -13.52 17.89 -10.29
C SER A 6 -12.45 16.86 -9.94
N TYR A 7 -12.54 16.28 -8.74
CA TYR A 7 -11.67 15.21 -8.29
C TYR A 7 -12.48 14.15 -7.52
N SER A 8 -11.97 12.92 -7.53
CA SER A 8 -12.45 11.83 -6.68
C SER A 8 -11.37 11.43 -5.69
N ILE A 9 -11.77 11.01 -4.50
CA ILE A 9 -10.90 10.30 -3.56
C ILE A 9 -10.58 8.94 -4.16
N LEU A 10 -9.30 8.54 -4.08
CA LEU A 10 -8.78 7.36 -4.75
C LEU A 10 -8.21 6.35 -3.74
N GLY A 11 -8.85 5.19 -3.66
CA GLY A 11 -8.30 3.98 -3.06
C GLY A 11 -7.58 3.14 -4.12
N THR A 12 -6.47 2.49 -3.76
CA THR A 12 -5.87 1.48 -4.64
C THR A 12 -5.32 0.33 -3.80
N LEU A 13 -5.81 -0.87 -4.06
CA LEU A 13 -5.49 -2.09 -3.33
C LEU A 13 -5.01 -3.19 -4.29
N ARG A 14 -4.13 -4.06 -3.79
CA ARG A 14 -3.87 -5.36 -4.40
C ARG A 14 -4.92 -6.35 -3.89
N TYR A 15 -5.66 -6.97 -4.80
CA TYR A 15 -6.32 -8.25 -4.52
C TYR A 15 -5.39 -9.36 -4.99
N ASP A 16 -5.06 -10.31 -4.12
CA ASP A 16 -4.12 -11.38 -4.41
C ASP A 16 -4.57 -12.71 -3.78
N PRO A 17 -5.00 -13.67 -4.61
CA PRO A 17 -5.37 -15.01 -4.16
C PRO A 17 -4.26 -15.75 -3.44
N GLN A 18 -2.99 -15.40 -3.65
CA GLN A 18 -1.85 -16.05 -3.00
C GLN A 18 -1.65 -15.61 -1.55
N LEU A 19 -2.36 -14.59 -1.06
CA LEU A 19 -2.31 -14.23 0.36
C LEU A 19 -2.99 -15.26 1.26
N THR A 20 -3.94 -16.03 0.72
CA THR A 20 -4.63 -17.11 1.43
C THR A 20 -4.85 -18.32 0.52
N THR A 21 -4.32 -19.48 0.90
CA THR A 21 -4.61 -20.75 0.21
C THR A 21 -5.78 -21.45 0.87
N ILE A 22 -6.59 -22.14 0.05
CA ILE A 22 -7.78 -22.84 0.52
C ILE A 22 -7.78 -24.30 0.04
N THR A 23 -8.23 -25.23 0.89
CA THR A 23 -8.53 -26.61 0.53
C THR A 23 -9.94 -26.96 1.03
N GLU A 24 -10.65 -27.80 0.27
CA GLU A 24 -11.92 -28.36 0.72
C GLU A 24 -11.70 -29.73 1.34
N ASP A 25 -12.14 -29.88 2.58
CA ASP A 25 -12.12 -31.15 3.30
C ASP A 25 -13.55 -31.67 3.44
N LYS A 26 -13.73 -32.97 3.26
CA LYS A 26 -15.02 -33.63 3.49
C LYS A 26 -14.97 -34.44 4.76
N GLU A 27 -15.90 -34.20 5.67
CA GLU A 27 -16.11 -35.02 6.86
C GLU A 27 -17.57 -35.45 6.92
N GLY A 28 -17.82 -36.73 6.61
CA GLY A 28 -19.17 -37.27 6.45
C GLY A 28 -19.92 -36.59 5.30
N THR A 29 -21.08 -36.00 5.61
CA THR A 29 -21.90 -35.23 4.64
C THR A 29 -21.53 -33.75 4.58
N SER A 30 -20.64 -33.27 5.46
CA SER A 30 -20.25 -31.87 5.58
C SER A 30 -18.98 -31.58 4.77
N THR A 31 -18.91 -30.39 4.18
CA THR A 31 -17.73 -29.91 3.43
C THR A 31 -17.19 -28.67 4.12
N PHE A 32 -15.93 -28.69 4.56
CA PHE A 32 -15.27 -27.60 5.26
C PHE A 32 -14.22 -26.91 4.35
N LEU A 33 -13.98 -25.63 4.59
CA LEU A 33 -12.84 -24.93 4.01
C LEU A 33 -11.72 -24.82 5.03
N THR A 34 -10.57 -25.43 4.72
CA THR A 34 -9.33 -25.20 5.44
C THR A 34 -8.58 -24.08 4.75
N VAL A 35 -8.26 -23.02 5.51
CA VAL A 35 -7.53 -21.85 5.00
C VAL A 35 -6.16 -21.76 5.65
N LYS A 36 -5.15 -21.48 4.83
CA LYS A 36 -3.80 -21.13 5.29
C LYS A 36 -3.46 -19.71 4.84
N SER A 37 -3.26 -18.86 5.83
CA SER A 37 -2.82 -17.48 5.63
C SER A 37 -1.31 -17.42 5.43
N ASN A 38 -0.86 -16.73 4.37
CA ASN A 38 0.56 -16.51 4.08
C ASN A 38 1.12 -15.26 4.76
N TRP A 39 0.36 -14.67 5.68
CA TRP A 39 0.75 -13.49 6.45
C TRP A 39 1.64 -13.85 7.65
N GLY A 40 1.57 -15.06 8.21
CA GLY A 40 2.35 -15.44 9.41
C GLY A 40 2.22 -14.43 10.57
N SER A 41 3.32 -14.12 11.26
CA SER A 41 3.41 -13.05 12.30
C SER A 41 3.42 -11.63 11.74
N TYR A 42 3.31 -11.49 10.41
CA TYR A 42 3.36 -10.20 9.72
C TYR A 42 2.00 -9.52 9.64
N HIS A 43 0.90 -10.17 10.04
CA HIS A 43 -0.41 -9.50 10.10
C HIS A 43 -0.41 -8.36 11.13
N LEU A 44 -1.12 -7.27 10.84
CA LEU A 44 -1.40 -6.24 11.84
C LEU A 44 -2.53 -6.73 12.78
N PRO A 45 -2.65 -6.18 14.00
CA PRO A 45 -3.81 -6.46 14.86
C PRO A 45 -5.14 -6.21 14.12
N SER A 46 -6.17 -7.00 14.44
CA SER A 46 -7.47 -6.91 13.75
C SER A 46 -8.21 -5.59 14.00
N ASP A 47 -7.86 -4.86 15.05
CA ASP A 47 -8.37 -3.54 15.41
C ASP A 47 -7.54 -2.39 14.81
N ASP A 48 -6.48 -2.70 14.06
CA ASP A 48 -5.66 -1.72 13.37
C ASP A 48 -6.37 -1.24 12.09
N ASN A 49 -6.76 0.03 12.08
CA ASN A 49 -7.43 0.69 10.95
C ASN A 49 -6.53 1.71 10.23
N GLY A 50 -5.22 1.65 10.45
CA GLY A 50 -4.25 2.56 9.84
C GLY A 50 -4.09 3.88 10.59
N TYR A 51 -3.61 4.91 9.89
CA TYR A 51 -3.41 6.23 10.48
C TYR A 51 -4.72 6.78 11.05
N LYS A 52 -4.69 7.16 12.32
CA LYS A 52 -5.68 8.03 12.92
C LYS A 52 -5.18 9.46 12.84
N PHE A 53 -6.05 10.34 12.41
CA PHE A 53 -5.77 11.76 12.28
C PHE A 53 -6.86 12.54 13.04
N PRO A 54 -6.52 13.70 13.59
CA PRO A 54 -7.48 14.57 14.27
C PRO A 54 -8.55 15.09 13.30
N ASP A 55 -9.73 15.40 13.81
CA ASP A 55 -10.88 15.90 13.03
C ASP A 55 -10.60 17.26 12.33
N SER A 56 -9.62 18.03 12.83
CA SER A 56 -9.13 19.26 12.22
C SER A 56 -7.70 19.07 11.70
N PHE A 57 -7.50 19.32 10.40
CA PHE A 57 -6.21 19.18 9.71
C PHE A 57 -5.60 20.55 9.40
N ASP A 58 -4.62 20.97 10.20
CA ASP A 58 -3.64 21.99 9.77
C ASP A 58 -2.39 21.23 9.31
N LEU A 59 -1.89 21.55 8.11
CA LEU A 59 -0.67 20.94 7.54
C LEU A 59 0.53 21.06 8.49
N ASN A 60 0.53 22.05 9.38
CA ASN A 60 1.58 22.26 10.37
C ASN A 60 1.48 21.35 11.62
N ASP A 61 0.34 20.71 11.87
CA ASP A 61 0.04 19.95 13.10
C ASP A 61 0.36 18.44 13.00
N VAL A 62 0.82 17.98 11.84
CA VAL A 62 0.92 16.55 11.48
C VAL A 62 1.96 15.78 12.30
N ARG A 63 2.92 16.47 12.95
CA ARG A 63 3.94 15.85 13.81
C ARG A 63 3.42 15.29 15.14
N ILE A 64 2.30 15.81 15.65
CA ILE A 64 1.90 15.59 17.06
C ILE A 64 0.72 14.62 17.19
N LYS A 65 0.01 14.29 16.09
CA LYS A 65 -1.33 13.69 16.18
C LYS A 65 -1.56 12.41 15.37
N THR A 66 -0.53 11.81 14.76
CA THR A 66 -0.61 10.41 14.33
C THR A 66 -0.13 9.50 15.48
N GLU A 67 -0.84 8.42 15.78
CA GLU A 67 -0.51 7.48 16.88
C GLU A 67 0.88 6.80 16.77
N LEU A 68 1.66 7.12 15.74
CA LEU A 68 3.02 6.62 15.52
C LEU A 68 4.10 7.66 15.89
N GLY A 69 3.73 8.88 16.29
CA GLY A 69 4.65 9.96 16.63
C GLY A 69 5.52 9.68 17.86
N ASP A 70 6.84 9.71 17.66
CA ASP A 70 7.95 9.70 18.64
C ASP A 70 8.04 8.61 19.72
N SER A 71 7.00 7.83 20.00
CA SER A 71 7.01 6.93 21.18
C SER A 71 7.47 5.49 20.95
N THR A 72 7.72 5.06 19.72
CA THR A 72 8.25 3.71 19.47
C THR A 72 9.72 3.76 19.10
N LYS A 73 10.59 3.90 20.11
CA LYS A 73 11.98 3.42 20.01
C LYS A 73 11.94 1.90 19.86
N VAL A 74 11.79 1.43 18.63
CA VAL A 74 11.96 0.01 18.33
C VAL A 74 13.47 -0.21 18.25
N ASN A 75 14.05 -0.77 19.31
CA ASN A 75 15.45 -1.16 19.30
C ASN A 75 15.69 -2.14 18.15
N PHE A 76 16.37 -1.64 17.12
CA PHE A 76 16.78 -2.41 15.95
C PHE A 76 17.99 -3.26 16.34
N SER A 77 17.76 -4.55 16.63
CA SER A 77 18.83 -5.53 16.66
C SER A 77 18.96 -6.13 15.27
N GLY A 78 20.01 -5.75 14.53
CA GLY A 78 20.29 -6.12 13.14
C GLY A 78 20.55 -7.60 12.87
N ASN A 79 19.62 -8.48 13.26
CA ASN A 79 19.66 -9.92 12.93
C ASN A 79 18.26 -10.58 12.87
N LYS A 80 17.17 -9.79 12.72
CA LYS A 80 15.79 -10.32 12.73
C LYS A 80 15.24 -10.76 11.36
N TYR A 81 16.02 -10.64 10.29
CA TYR A 81 15.63 -11.08 8.94
C TYR A 81 15.91 -12.56 8.66
N ALA A 82 16.42 -13.31 9.64
CA ALA A 82 16.40 -14.76 9.58
C ALA A 82 14.96 -15.19 9.29
N ILE A 83 14.75 -15.82 8.13
CA ILE A 83 13.50 -16.49 7.81
C ILE A 83 13.30 -17.48 8.95
N ILE A 84 12.42 -17.14 9.91
CA ILE A 84 11.84 -18.16 10.75
C ILE A 84 11.01 -18.94 9.75
N ASP A 85 11.51 -20.11 9.36
CA ASP A 85 10.78 -21.03 8.52
C ASP A 85 9.60 -21.50 9.35
N ILE A 86 8.51 -20.74 9.31
CA ILE A 86 7.29 -21.07 10.02
C ILE A 86 6.71 -22.27 9.26
N THR A 87 7.11 -23.46 9.70
CA THR A 87 6.62 -24.75 9.18
C THR A 87 5.19 -25.05 9.65
N GLN A 88 4.66 -24.27 10.59
CA GLN A 88 3.32 -24.44 11.16
C GLN A 88 2.40 -23.25 10.80
N TYR A 89 1.41 -23.55 9.95
CA TYR A 89 0.32 -22.62 9.66
C TYR A 89 -0.84 -22.89 10.63
N ASN A 90 -1.50 -21.82 11.08
CA ASN A 90 -2.80 -21.96 11.72
C ASN A 90 -3.81 -22.36 10.62
N SER A 91 -4.06 -23.66 10.48
CA SER A 91 -5.17 -24.17 9.67
C SER A 91 -6.44 -24.07 10.48
N THR A 92 -7.39 -23.25 10.03
CA THR A 92 -8.71 -23.13 10.66
C THR A 92 -9.76 -23.63 9.68
N LYS A 93 -10.68 -24.48 10.17
CA LYS A 93 -11.83 -24.96 9.40
C LYS A 93 -12.99 -24.00 9.58
N TYR A 94 -13.59 -23.57 8.48
CA TYR A 94 -14.77 -22.72 8.49
C TYR A 94 -15.93 -23.39 7.77
N ASP A 95 -17.14 -23.19 8.30
CA ASP A 95 -18.39 -23.64 7.66
C ASP A 95 -19.42 -22.51 7.46
N ASP A 96 -19.26 -21.37 8.14
CA ASP A 96 -20.22 -20.27 8.05
C ASP A 96 -19.82 -19.19 7.02
N ILE A 97 -20.86 -18.58 6.45
CA ILE A 97 -20.79 -17.53 5.42
C ILE A 97 -19.88 -16.36 5.84
N ARG A 98 -19.89 -15.97 7.13
CA ARG A 98 -19.14 -14.79 7.59
C ARG A 98 -17.64 -14.99 7.47
N HIS A 99 -17.13 -16.16 7.90
CA HIS A 99 -15.70 -16.44 7.77
C HIS A 99 -15.27 -16.64 6.32
N ILE A 100 -16.08 -17.29 5.48
CA ILE A 100 -15.78 -17.44 4.05
C ILE A 100 -15.70 -16.06 3.36
N ARG A 101 -16.59 -15.13 3.74
CA ARG A 101 -16.53 -13.74 3.29
C ARG A 101 -15.27 -13.03 3.81
N SER A 102 -14.86 -13.24 5.06
CA SER A 102 -13.59 -12.71 5.62
C SER A 102 -12.38 -13.14 4.80
N ILE A 103 -12.31 -14.41 4.38
CA ILE A 103 -11.19 -14.93 3.58
C ILE A 103 -11.03 -14.19 2.25
N LEU A 104 -12.15 -13.81 1.59
CA LEU A 104 -12.10 -12.97 0.39
C LEU A 104 -11.56 -11.57 0.69
N LEU A 105 -11.87 -11.01 1.86
CA LEU A 105 -11.35 -9.70 2.29
C LEU A 105 -9.87 -9.75 2.65
N GLU A 106 -9.40 -10.83 3.26
CA GLU A 106 -7.99 -11.06 3.60
C GLU A 106 -7.08 -11.12 2.36
N ARG A 107 -7.65 -11.35 1.18
CA ARG A 107 -6.94 -11.27 -0.12
C ARG A 107 -6.74 -9.84 -0.60
N PHE A 108 -7.40 -8.84 0.01
CA PHE A 108 -7.10 -7.44 -0.25
C PHE A 108 -6.01 -6.95 0.71
N LEU A 109 -4.86 -6.62 0.15
CA LEU A 109 -3.71 -6.13 0.91
C LEU A 109 -4.05 -4.83 1.65
N PHE A 110 -3.99 -4.88 2.98
CA PHE A 110 -4.31 -3.78 3.91
C PHE A 110 -5.72 -3.20 3.71
N TYR A 111 -6.71 -4.07 3.54
CA TYR A 111 -8.11 -3.70 3.39
C TYR A 111 -8.56 -2.66 4.44
N GLU A 112 -8.46 -2.96 5.74
CA GLU A 112 -8.95 -2.09 6.81
C GLU A 112 -8.26 -0.72 6.80
N GLN A 113 -6.92 -0.70 6.67
CA GLN A 113 -6.14 0.55 6.61
C GLN A 113 -6.53 1.41 5.39
N GLN A 114 -6.86 0.78 4.26
CA GLN A 114 -7.28 1.50 3.05
C GLN A 114 -8.67 2.11 3.20
N ILE A 115 -9.62 1.34 3.75
CA ILE A 115 -10.98 1.82 3.98
C ILE A 115 -10.98 2.94 5.02
N GLY A 116 -10.26 2.76 6.13
CA GLY A 116 -10.08 3.78 7.17
C GLY A 116 -9.52 5.08 6.59
N ARG A 117 -8.45 5.00 5.78
CA ARG A 117 -7.86 6.17 5.11
C ARG A 117 -8.82 6.85 4.14
N MET A 118 -9.61 6.09 3.37
CA MET A 118 -10.59 6.66 2.43
C MET A 118 -11.71 7.40 3.17
N ILE A 119 -12.29 6.78 4.20
CA ILE A 119 -13.33 7.40 5.04
C ILE A 119 -12.78 8.65 5.72
N PHE A 120 -11.56 8.60 6.23
CA PHE A 120 -10.89 9.76 6.80
C PHE A 120 -10.73 10.88 5.77
N THR A 121 -10.23 10.57 4.58
CA THR A 121 -10.07 11.54 3.49
C THR A 121 -11.41 12.17 3.11
N ALA A 122 -12.49 11.38 3.08
CA ALA A 122 -13.83 11.87 2.78
C ALA A 122 -14.31 12.92 3.81
N LYS A 123 -14.08 12.64 5.10
CA LYS A 123 -14.37 13.60 6.19
C LYS A 123 -13.52 14.86 6.06
N ALA A 124 -12.21 14.70 5.89
CA ALA A 124 -11.26 15.81 5.84
C ALA A 124 -11.48 16.74 4.64
N LEU A 125 -11.95 16.21 3.51
CA LEU A 125 -12.27 16.99 2.31
C LEU A 125 -13.73 17.47 2.29
N GLY A 126 -14.50 17.26 3.36
CA GLY A 126 -15.84 17.80 3.53
C GLY A 126 -16.91 17.18 2.62
N LEU A 127 -16.78 15.88 2.30
CA LEU A 127 -17.80 15.18 1.52
C LEU A 127 -19.13 15.14 2.28
N ARG A 128 -20.23 15.44 1.58
CA ARG A 128 -21.58 15.51 2.17
C ARG A 128 -22.12 14.12 2.53
N ALA A 129 -21.76 13.13 1.72
CA ALA A 129 -22.15 11.74 1.91
C ALA A 129 -20.90 10.87 1.99
N ILE A 130 -20.72 10.20 3.13
CA ILE A 130 -19.62 9.27 3.35
C ILE A 130 -20.20 7.86 3.25
N PRO A 131 -19.69 7.01 2.34
CA PRO A 131 -20.19 5.65 2.20
C PRO A 131 -19.89 4.82 3.45
N SER A 132 -20.78 3.86 3.74
CA SER A 132 -20.52 2.90 4.80
C SER A 132 -19.36 1.96 4.43
N PRO A 133 -18.58 1.45 5.41
CA PRO A 133 -17.57 0.41 5.16
C PRO A 133 -18.14 -0.79 4.39
N GLN A 134 -19.39 -1.19 4.70
CA GLN A 134 -20.10 -2.28 4.06
C GLN A 134 -20.34 -2.02 2.56
N SER A 135 -20.75 -0.79 2.20
CA SER A 135 -20.95 -0.41 0.80
C SER A 135 -19.65 -0.50 -0.01
N ILE A 136 -18.52 -0.12 0.59
CA ILE A 136 -17.21 -0.24 -0.06
C ILE A 136 -16.80 -1.71 -0.18
N GLN A 137 -17.06 -2.51 0.85
CA GLN A 137 -16.81 -3.94 0.86
C GLN A 137 -17.56 -4.65 -0.27
N GLU A 138 -18.86 -4.40 -0.42
CA GLU A 138 -19.70 -4.98 -1.47
C GLU A 138 -19.21 -4.59 -2.86
N LEU A 139 -18.81 -3.33 -3.05
CA LEU A 139 -18.24 -2.85 -4.31
C LEU A 139 -16.93 -3.58 -4.64
N LEU A 140 -16.05 -3.78 -3.66
CA LEU A 140 -14.79 -4.52 -3.84
C LEU A 140 -15.03 -5.98 -4.23
N LEU A 141 -15.93 -6.65 -3.51
CA LEU A 141 -16.34 -8.01 -3.81
C LEU A 141 -16.96 -8.10 -5.22
N GLN A 142 -17.79 -7.12 -5.61
CA GLN A 142 -18.32 -7.02 -6.97
C GLN A 142 -17.20 -6.89 -8.01
N GLY A 143 -16.14 -6.12 -7.72
CA GLY A 143 -14.99 -5.98 -8.60
C GLY A 143 -14.24 -7.29 -8.86
N ILE A 144 -14.18 -8.18 -7.87
CA ILE A 144 -13.58 -9.52 -8.00
C ILE A 144 -14.34 -10.35 -9.04
N VAL A 145 -15.67 -10.39 -8.96
CA VAL A 145 -16.51 -11.22 -9.86
C VAL A 145 -16.81 -10.54 -11.21
N GLY A 146 -16.74 -9.21 -11.27
CA GLY A 146 -16.89 -8.44 -12.51
C GLY A 146 -18.32 -8.24 -13.00
N HIS A 147 -19.34 -8.58 -12.22
CA HIS A 147 -20.74 -8.35 -12.55
C HIS A 147 -21.57 -7.96 -11.32
N LYS A 148 -22.70 -7.27 -11.53
CA LYS A 148 -23.61 -6.85 -10.47
C LYS A 148 -24.49 -8.02 -9.97
N GLY A 149 -25.11 -7.84 -8.80
CA GLY A 149 -26.15 -8.74 -8.29
C GLY A 149 -25.63 -10.10 -7.78
N TYR A 150 -24.33 -10.21 -7.47
CA TYR A 150 -23.80 -11.42 -6.86
C TYR A 150 -24.34 -11.55 -5.42
N ASN A 151 -25.01 -12.67 -5.12
CA ASN A 151 -25.50 -12.93 -3.76
C ASN A 151 -24.32 -13.36 -2.87
N TRP A 152 -23.79 -12.41 -2.10
CA TRP A 152 -22.68 -12.58 -1.16
C TRP A 152 -23.06 -13.31 0.14
N ASP A 153 -24.35 -13.57 0.36
CA ASP A 153 -24.85 -14.36 1.49
C ASP A 153 -25.05 -15.83 1.12
N SER A 154 -24.77 -16.22 -0.12
CA SER A 154 -24.77 -17.62 -0.55
C SER A 154 -23.39 -18.26 -0.35
N ARG A 155 -23.33 -19.30 0.49
CA ARG A 155 -22.12 -20.10 0.72
C ARG A 155 -21.52 -20.66 -0.58
N SER A 156 -22.36 -21.19 -1.47
CA SER A 156 -21.90 -21.77 -2.75
C SER A 156 -21.32 -20.71 -3.67
N ASN A 157 -21.88 -19.51 -3.67
CA ASN A 157 -21.34 -18.37 -4.40
C ASN A 157 -19.97 -17.96 -3.83
N LEU A 158 -19.86 -17.76 -2.52
CA LEU A 158 -18.59 -17.40 -1.90
C LEU A 158 -17.46 -18.40 -2.21
N ILE A 159 -17.74 -19.69 -2.13
CA ILE A 159 -16.79 -20.75 -2.50
C ILE A 159 -16.44 -20.69 -3.99
N THR A 160 -17.43 -20.44 -4.85
CA THR A 160 -17.20 -20.27 -6.29
C THR A 160 -16.28 -19.09 -6.57
N ALA A 161 -16.49 -17.94 -5.91
CA ALA A 161 -15.65 -16.77 -6.04
C ALA A 161 -14.20 -17.05 -5.59
N LEU A 162 -14.04 -17.72 -4.45
CA LEU A 162 -12.72 -18.10 -3.91
C LEU A 162 -11.94 -19.03 -4.85
N LYS A 163 -12.62 -19.99 -5.49
CA LYS A 163 -12.01 -21.00 -6.37
C LYS A 163 -11.74 -20.52 -7.79
N LYS A 164 -12.64 -19.70 -8.35
CA LYS A 164 -12.52 -19.23 -9.73
C LYS A 164 -11.56 -18.07 -9.86
N ASN A 165 -11.41 -17.27 -8.81
CA ASN A 165 -10.57 -16.09 -8.87
C ASN A 165 -9.14 -16.39 -8.44
N ASN A 166 -8.31 -16.70 -9.44
CA ASN A 166 -6.89 -17.04 -9.29
C ASN A 166 -5.93 -15.95 -9.79
N SER A 167 -6.48 -14.84 -10.31
CA SER A 167 -5.68 -13.72 -10.81
C SER A 167 -5.50 -12.64 -9.75
N THR A 168 -4.35 -11.98 -9.80
CA THR A 168 -4.05 -10.81 -8.99
C THR A 168 -4.57 -9.55 -9.68
N TYR A 169 -5.21 -8.67 -8.92
CA TYR A 169 -5.76 -7.42 -9.45
C TYR A 169 -5.24 -6.20 -8.71
N LYS A 170 -4.99 -5.14 -9.46
CA LYS A 170 -4.98 -3.77 -8.96
C LYS A 170 -6.42 -3.26 -8.97
N MET A 171 -6.97 -3.01 -7.79
CA MET A 171 -8.34 -2.55 -7.58
C MET A 171 -8.31 -1.07 -7.25
N ARG A 172 -8.93 -0.23 -8.09
CA ARG A 172 -9.04 1.22 -7.88
C ARG A 172 -10.46 1.55 -7.48
N ILE A 173 -10.62 2.17 -6.31
CA ILE A 173 -11.91 2.68 -5.82
C ILE A 173 -11.90 4.18 -5.99
N LEU A 174 -12.94 4.73 -6.61
CA LEU A 174 -13.15 6.16 -6.73
C LEU A 174 -14.38 6.56 -5.93
N LEU A 175 -14.27 7.63 -5.16
CA LEU A 175 -15.37 8.23 -4.41
C LEU A 175 -15.45 9.71 -4.81
N ASP A 176 -16.53 10.11 -5.47
CA ASP A 176 -16.75 11.51 -5.85
C ASP A 176 -17.35 12.34 -4.70
N LYS A 177 -17.56 13.64 -4.95
CA LYS A 177 -18.02 14.61 -3.94
C LYS A 177 -19.46 14.34 -3.49
N GLU A 178 -20.23 13.69 -4.35
CA GLU A 178 -21.63 13.30 -4.15
C GLU A 178 -21.75 12.00 -3.33
N GLY A 179 -20.63 11.31 -3.10
CA GLY A 179 -20.59 10.06 -2.34
C GLY A 179 -20.78 8.82 -3.20
N VAL A 180 -20.74 8.94 -4.53
CA VAL A 180 -20.89 7.82 -5.46
C VAL A 180 -19.58 7.07 -5.56
N LEU A 181 -19.68 5.75 -5.38
CA LEU A 181 -18.57 4.82 -5.48
C LEU A 181 -18.46 4.21 -6.87
N GLN A 182 -17.24 4.16 -7.38
CA GLN A 182 -16.90 3.42 -8.60
C GLN A 182 -15.70 2.52 -8.36
N ILE A 183 -15.66 1.39 -9.08
CA ILE A 183 -14.53 0.46 -9.01
C ILE A 183 -14.01 0.15 -10.40
N GLN A 184 -12.69 0.17 -10.52
CA GLN A 184 -11.96 -0.28 -11.70
C GLN A 184 -11.03 -1.41 -11.28
N ARG A 185 -10.93 -2.43 -12.13
CA ARG A 185 -10.00 -3.54 -11.93
C ARG A 185 -9.03 -3.62 -13.09
N THR A 186 -7.77 -3.89 -12.79
CA THR A 186 -6.75 -4.18 -13.79
C THR A 186 -6.02 -5.43 -13.33
N GLU A 187 -5.95 -6.44 -14.20
CA GLU A 187 -5.16 -7.63 -13.91
C GLU A 187 -3.67 -7.27 -13.90
N ILE A 188 -2.96 -7.77 -12.90
CA ILE A 188 -1.51 -7.64 -12.78
C ILE A 188 -0.89 -9.04 -12.69
N PRO A 189 0.41 -9.21 -13.01
CA PRO A 189 1.03 -10.52 -13.00
C PRO A 189 0.82 -11.24 -11.67
N THR A 190 0.25 -12.45 -11.75
CA THR A 190 0.10 -13.32 -10.59
C THR A 190 1.39 -14.09 -10.40
N LEU A 191 2.01 -13.91 -9.24
CA LEU A 191 3.23 -14.63 -8.91
C LEU A 191 2.88 -16.03 -8.41
N PRO A 192 3.67 -17.07 -8.74
CA PRO A 192 3.45 -18.41 -8.23
C PRO A 192 3.45 -18.45 -6.70
N TYR A 193 2.62 -19.34 -6.15
CA TYR A 193 2.64 -19.63 -4.72
C TYR A 193 4.04 -20.05 -4.26
N SER A 194 4.43 -19.59 -3.08
CA SER A 194 5.62 -20.10 -2.38
C SER A 194 5.45 -19.99 -0.88
N ILE A 195 6.18 -20.83 -0.14
CA ILE A 195 6.33 -20.66 1.31
C ILE A 195 6.95 -19.27 1.57
N ASN A 196 6.36 -18.55 2.51
CA ASN A 196 6.65 -17.14 2.83
C ASN A 196 6.33 -16.18 1.68
N TYR A 197 5.27 -16.44 0.91
CA TYR A 197 4.83 -15.63 -0.23
C TYR A 197 4.81 -14.12 0.09
N PHE A 198 4.17 -13.74 1.20
CA PHE A 198 4.04 -12.33 1.59
C PHE A 198 5.41 -11.68 1.78
N TYR A 199 6.30 -12.34 2.52
CA TYR A 199 7.64 -11.84 2.80
C TYR A 199 8.47 -11.67 1.52
N LYS A 200 8.44 -12.67 0.63
CA LYS A 200 9.23 -12.65 -0.62
C LYS A 200 8.69 -11.66 -1.64
N ASN A 201 7.37 -11.58 -1.80
CA ASN A 201 6.75 -10.87 -2.92
C ASN A 201 6.13 -9.52 -2.55
N ILE A 202 5.78 -9.30 -1.29
CA ILE A 202 5.24 -8.03 -0.78
C ILE A 202 6.29 -7.26 0.03
N LEU A 203 7.22 -7.96 0.70
CA LEU A 203 8.30 -7.35 1.50
C LEU A 203 9.69 -7.54 0.88
N GLY A 204 9.79 -7.90 -0.40
CA GLY A 204 11.08 -8.18 -1.05
C GLY A 204 12.13 -7.08 -0.85
N GLY A 205 11.71 -5.81 -0.86
CA GLY A 205 12.61 -4.66 -0.69
C GLY A 205 13.33 -4.61 0.67
N VAL A 206 12.76 -5.12 1.76
CA VAL A 206 13.45 -5.12 3.07
C VAL A 206 14.45 -6.27 3.20
N LEU A 207 14.46 -7.22 2.26
CA LEU A 207 15.39 -8.35 2.28
C LEU A 207 16.77 -7.88 1.84
N GLU A 208 17.79 -8.16 2.65
CA GLU A 208 19.18 -7.83 2.31
C GLU A 208 19.60 -8.46 0.97
N SER A 209 19.22 -9.71 0.73
CA SER A 209 19.52 -10.47 -0.49
C SER A 209 18.79 -10.00 -1.76
N THR A 210 17.82 -9.08 -1.64
CA THR A 210 17.13 -8.56 -2.82
C THR A 210 17.96 -7.45 -3.45
N GLU A 211 18.31 -7.65 -4.72
CA GLU A 211 18.98 -6.63 -5.53
C GLU A 211 18.01 -5.50 -5.93
N PRO A 212 18.50 -4.26 -6.08
CA PRO A 212 17.71 -3.17 -6.66
C PRO A 212 17.27 -3.49 -8.08
N THR A 213 15.97 -3.37 -8.35
CA THR A 213 15.40 -3.65 -9.68
C THR A 213 14.70 -2.45 -10.31
N TRP A 214 14.62 -1.34 -9.58
CA TRP A 214 14.04 -0.08 -10.05
C TRP A 214 15.13 0.95 -10.31
N ASP A 215 14.98 1.71 -11.39
CA ASP A 215 15.76 2.91 -11.64
C ASP A 215 15.06 4.11 -11.01
N ILE A 216 15.78 4.87 -10.19
CA ILE A 216 15.26 6.01 -9.45
C ILE A 216 15.94 7.27 -9.95
N PHE A 217 15.16 8.29 -10.29
CA PHE A 217 15.69 9.59 -10.71
C PHE A 217 15.25 10.66 -9.73
N LEU A 218 16.09 11.66 -9.48
CA LEU A 218 15.71 12.82 -8.69
C LEU A 218 15.03 13.86 -9.59
N ASP A 219 13.90 14.41 -9.13
CA ASP A 219 13.25 15.53 -9.83
C ASP A 219 14.15 16.78 -9.78
N ASP A 220 14.00 17.62 -10.79
CA ASP A 220 14.69 18.90 -10.88
C ASP A 220 13.86 20.01 -10.20
N TYR A 221 12.55 19.80 -10.08
CA TYR A 221 11.61 20.80 -9.58
C TYR A 221 10.98 20.41 -8.23
N PRO A 222 10.85 21.34 -7.28
CA PRO A 222 10.19 21.06 -6.02
C PRO A 222 8.69 20.86 -6.23
N ILE A 223 8.11 19.91 -5.49
CA ILE A 223 6.65 19.76 -5.39
C ILE A 223 6.08 20.73 -4.36
N ILE A 224 4.91 21.29 -4.68
CA ILE A 224 4.13 22.09 -3.73
C ILE A 224 3.24 21.14 -2.92
N SER A 225 3.58 20.99 -1.64
CA SER A 225 2.77 20.22 -0.70
C SER A 225 1.36 20.81 -0.60
N SER A 226 0.35 19.96 -0.70
CA SER A 226 -1.05 20.36 -0.63
C SER A 226 -1.90 19.22 -0.08
N ARG A 227 -3.20 19.46 0.10
CA ARG A 227 -4.15 18.38 0.40
C ARG A 227 -4.10 17.23 -0.62
N PHE A 228 -3.69 17.48 -1.86
CA PHE A 228 -3.63 16.47 -2.92
C PHE A 228 -2.33 15.65 -2.95
N THR A 229 -1.31 16.08 -2.21
CA THR A 229 -0.13 15.25 -1.93
C THR A 229 -0.35 14.42 -0.66
N THR A 230 -0.97 15.01 0.36
CA THR A 230 -1.29 14.29 1.62
C THR A 230 -2.41 13.25 1.46
N TYR A 231 -3.45 13.57 0.67
CA TYR A 231 -4.57 12.69 0.40
C TYR A 231 -4.53 12.11 -1.00
N LYS A 232 -4.84 10.82 -1.12
CA LYS A 232 -4.84 10.15 -2.41
C LYS A 232 -6.12 10.50 -3.18
N THR A 233 -5.99 11.31 -4.23
CA THR A 233 -7.10 11.71 -5.10
C THR A 233 -6.76 11.50 -6.58
N THR A 234 -7.71 11.82 -7.46
CA THR A 234 -7.48 11.91 -8.91
C THR A 234 -6.90 13.25 -9.36
N ASN A 235 -6.88 14.30 -8.52
CA ASN A 235 -6.14 15.52 -8.82
C ASN A 235 -4.64 15.22 -8.61
N ARG A 236 -3.94 15.00 -9.73
CA ARG A 236 -2.58 14.44 -9.75
C ARG A 236 -1.65 15.16 -10.72
N ASP A 237 -2.01 16.35 -11.20
CA ASP A 237 -1.25 17.08 -12.22
C ASP A 237 0.22 17.28 -11.84
N HIS A 238 0.50 17.49 -10.54
CA HIS A 238 1.85 17.59 -9.99
C HIS A 238 2.64 16.27 -10.14
N TYR A 239 2.03 15.12 -9.85
CA TYR A 239 2.67 13.82 -10.07
C TYR A 239 2.77 13.50 -11.56
N ASP A 240 1.77 13.86 -12.37
CA ASP A 240 1.78 13.60 -13.81
C ASP A 240 2.85 14.44 -14.52
N PHE A 241 3.10 15.67 -14.04
CA PHE A 241 4.25 16.47 -14.44
C PHE A 241 5.57 15.78 -14.12
N ALA A 242 5.76 15.35 -12.88
CA ALA A 242 6.97 14.63 -12.48
C ALA A 242 7.19 13.35 -13.31
N ARG A 243 6.12 12.63 -13.65
CA ARG A 243 6.21 11.44 -14.52
C ARG A 243 6.59 11.75 -15.96
N ARG A 244 6.26 12.94 -16.48
CA ARG A 244 6.77 13.40 -17.79
C ARG A 244 8.27 13.71 -17.73
N VAL A 245 8.73 14.33 -16.63
CA VAL A 245 10.18 14.54 -16.38
C VAL A 245 10.90 13.20 -16.27
N LEU A 246 10.34 12.25 -15.53
CA LEU A 246 10.88 10.89 -15.42
C LEU A 246 11.03 10.21 -16.79
N GLN A 247 10.05 10.37 -17.68
CA GLN A 247 10.14 9.82 -19.03
C GLN A 247 11.36 10.36 -19.79
N GLN A 248 11.58 11.68 -19.73
CA GLN A 248 12.75 12.29 -20.36
C GLN A 248 14.06 11.77 -19.77
N LYS A 249 14.14 11.63 -18.44
CA LYS A 249 15.33 11.10 -17.76
C LYS A 249 15.59 9.62 -18.10
N VAL A 250 14.55 8.80 -18.17
CA VAL A 250 14.67 7.39 -18.58
C VAL A 250 15.18 7.27 -20.01
N SER A 251 14.61 8.01 -20.96
CA SER A 251 15.05 8.04 -22.37
C SER A 251 16.50 8.52 -22.53
N ALA A 252 16.97 9.41 -21.66
CA ALA A 252 18.36 9.86 -21.65
C ALA A 252 19.32 8.82 -21.04
N TYR A 253 18.86 8.04 -20.07
CA TYR A 253 19.68 7.08 -19.33
C TYR A 253 19.82 5.71 -20.01
N ARG A 254 18.75 5.21 -20.65
CA ARG A 254 18.75 3.89 -21.31
C ARG A 254 18.02 3.92 -22.65
N THR A 255 18.37 2.97 -23.52
CA THR A 255 17.80 2.86 -24.88
C THR A 255 16.35 2.38 -24.92
N ASP A 256 15.85 1.77 -23.85
CA ASP A 256 14.45 1.38 -23.70
C ASP A 256 13.64 2.49 -23.01
N ASP A 257 12.79 3.16 -23.78
CA ASP A 257 11.86 4.21 -23.32
C ASP A 257 10.74 3.70 -22.40
N SER A 258 10.69 2.39 -22.13
CA SER A 258 9.78 1.82 -21.15
C SER A 258 9.96 2.49 -19.79
N MET A 259 8.86 2.96 -19.22
CA MET A 259 8.80 3.49 -17.85
C MET A 259 8.67 2.38 -16.79
N ALA A 260 8.76 1.12 -17.22
CA ALA A 260 8.66 -0.02 -16.32
C ALA A 260 9.81 0.01 -15.30
N LYS A 261 9.43 -0.16 -14.03
CA LYS A 261 10.34 -0.13 -12.88
C LYS A 261 11.18 1.15 -12.82
N SER A 262 10.59 2.30 -13.20
CA SER A 262 11.21 3.60 -13.02
C SER A 262 10.36 4.46 -12.09
N GLU A 263 11.01 5.17 -11.18
CA GLU A 263 10.38 6.10 -10.26
C GLU A 263 11.16 7.42 -10.19
N ILE A 264 10.45 8.50 -9.87
CA ILE A 264 11.05 9.83 -9.65
C ILE A 264 10.84 10.24 -8.20
N LEU A 265 11.92 10.66 -7.53
CA LEU A 265 11.90 11.19 -6.18
C LEU A 265 11.56 12.67 -6.20
N LEU A 266 10.61 13.04 -5.36
CA LEU A 266 10.09 14.38 -5.21
C LEU A 266 10.60 14.99 -3.91
N PHE A 267 10.87 16.29 -3.94
CA PHE A 267 11.30 17.08 -2.80
C PHE A 267 10.47 18.36 -2.71
N ASN A 268 10.26 18.89 -1.52
CA ASN A 268 9.49 20.11 -1.32
C ASN A 268 10.36 21.38 -1.46
N LYS A 269 9.76 22.56 -1.27
CA LYS A 269 10.44 23.87 -1.35
C LYS A 269 11.62 24.04 -0.37
N ASP A 270 11.64 23.26 0.71
CA ASP A 270 12.69 23.30 1.74
C ASP A 270 13.81 22.29 1.43
N ASN A 271 13.84 21.73 0.21
CA ASN A 271 14.77 20.69 -0.23
C ASN A 271 14.70 19.41 0.60
N ILE A 272 13.54 19.10 1.19
CA ILE A 272 13.31 17.85 1.92
C ILE A 272 12.64 16.85 0.98
N ILE A 273 13.18 15.63 0.89
CA ILE A 273 12.56 14.52 0.14
C ILE A 273 11.19 14.20 0.76
N THR A 274 10.19 13.99 -0.10
CA THR A 274 8.81 13.72 0.30
C THR A 274 8.43 12.27 0.02
N GLU A 275 8.39 11.88 -1.25
CA GLU A 275 7.98 10.58 -1.75
C GLU A 275 8.34 10.44 -3.23
N GLY A 276 7.94 9.34 -3.87
CA GLY A 276 7.96 9.18 -5.32
C GLY A 276 6.61 9.52 -5.98
N SER A 277 6.54 9.47 -7.31
CA SER A 277 5.29 9.78 -8.02
C SER A 277 4.14 8.80 -7.76
N ILE A 278 4.47 7.54 -7.44
CA ILE A 278 3.50 6.47 -7.16
C ILE A 278 3.87 5.64 -5.91
N THR A 279 4.87 6.06 -5.14
CA THR A 279 5.43 5.32 -4.00
C THR A 279 5.76 6.25 -2.85
N ASN A 280 5.65 5.75 -1.61
CA ASN A 280 6.45 6.31 -0.53
C ASN A 280 7.86 5.70 -0.57
N ILE A 281 8.81 6.33 0.11
CA ILE A 281 10.22 5.93 0.06
C ILE A 281 10.83 5.78 1.45
N ALA A 282 11.91 5.00 1.56
CA ALA A 282 12.81 5.07 2.69
C ALA A 282 14.26 4.93 2.23
N VAL A 283 15.14 5.79 2.74
CA VAL A 283 16.57 5.79 2.44
C VAL A 283 17.33 5.05 3.53
N ASN A 284 18.44 4.42 3.15
CA ASN A 284 19.30 3.79 4.11
C ASN A 284 20.21 4.82 4.79
N VAL A 285 20.23 4.84 6.12
CA VAL A 285 21.09 5.71 6.94
C VAL A 285 21.92 4.82 7.86
N THR A 286 23.23 4.96 7.80
CA THR A 286 24.15 4.24 8.69
C THR A 286 24.73 5.21 9.70
N ASP A 287 24.56 4.91 10.98
CA ASP A 287 25.19 5.62 12.09
C ASP A 287 25.94 4.64 13.02
N GLU A 288 26.42 5.13 14.16
CA GLU A 288 27.14 4.33 15.16
C GLU A 288 26.33 3.17 15.74
N ASN A 289 24.99 3.22 15.66
CA ASN A 289 24.07 2.18 16.12
C ASN A 289 23.66 1.21 14.99
N GLY A 290 24.21 1.39 13.79
CA GLY A 290 24.00 0.54 12.64
C GLY A 290 23.18 1.18 11.53
N THR A 291 22.65 0.32 10.68
CA THR A 291 21.98 0.66 9.42
C THR A 291 20.47 0.65 9.60
N LYS A 292 19.78 1.76 9.30
CA LYS A 292 18.33 1.91 9.45
C LYS A 292 17.70 2.54 8.21
N TYR A 293 16.43 2.23 7.98
CA TYR A 293 15.66 2.83 6.88
C TYR A 293 14.82 4.00 7.38
N VAL A 294 15.09 5.19 6.84
CA VAL A 294 14.40 6.42 7.21
C VAL A 294 13.41 6.82 6.12
N THR A 295 12.14 7.01 6.47
CA THR A 295 11.09 7.53 5.58
C THR A 295 10.74 8.98 5.95
N PRO A 296 10.42 9.85 4.98
CA PRO A 296 10.04 11.24 5.28
C PRO A 296 8.86 11.34 6.22
N PHE A 297 8.89 12.27 7.18
CA PHE A 297 7.72 12.65 7.98
C PHE A 297 6.55 13.07 7.10
N LEU A 298 5.32 12.84 7.55
CA LEU A 298 4.12 13.33 6.85
C LEU A 298 4.10 14.87 6.72
N THR A 299 4.74 15.61 7.64
CA THR A 299 4.93 17.08 7.53
C THR A 299 5.76 17.51 6.32
N SER A 300 6.49 16.60 5.67
CA SER A 300 7.16 16.89 4.39
C SER A 300 6.15 17.17 3.28
N GLY A 301 4.90 16.70 3.42
CA GLY A 301 3.82 16.79 2.44
C GLY A 301 3.51 15.47 1.73
N CYS A 302 4.18 14.38 2.07
CA CYS A 302 3.99 13.08 1.44
C CYS A 302 2.65 12.41 1.79
N LEU A 303 2.23 11.47 0.95
CA LEU A 303 1.04 10.67 1.17
C LEU A 303 1.17 9.78 2.41
N CYS A 304 0.11 9.71 3.20
CA CYS A 304 -0.09 8.70 4.24
C CYS A 304 -0.34 7.30 3.65
N GLY A 305 0.69 6.68 3.06
CA GLY A 305 0.60 5.36 2.43
C GLY A 305 0.30 4.23 3.40
N THR A 306 -0.54 3.27 2.99
CA THR A 306 -0.86 2.09 3.82
C THR A 306 0.32 1.14 3.96
N MET A 307 1.13 0.96 2.92
CA MET A 307 2.38 0.21 3.02
C MET A 307 3.42 0.92 3.91
N ARG A 308 3.50 2.25 3.83
CA ARG A 308 4.31 3.08 4.74
C ARG A 308 3.90 2.84 6.20
N TYR A 309 2.60 2.93 6.47
CA TYR A 309 2.04 2.68 7.79
C TYR A 309 2.42 1.30 8.31
N TYR A 310 2.20 0.27 7.49
CA TYR A 310 2.53 -1.10 7.82
C TYR A 310 4.02 -1.26 8.21
N LEU A 311 4.93 -0.71 7.40
CA LEU A 311 6.36 -0.81 7.63
C LEU A 311 6.79 -0.09 8.91
N LEU A 312 6.23 1.09 9.20
CA LEU A 312 6.44 1.82 10.45
C LEU A 312 5.95 1.00 11.65
N LYS A 313 4.71 0.49 11.58
CA LYS A 313 4.10 -0.27 12.67
C LYS A 313 4.85 -1.56 13.00
N LYS A 314 5.48 -2.17 11.99
CA LYS A 314 6.33 -3.36 12.15
C LYS A 314 7.78 -3.03 12.51
N GLY A 315 8.17 -1.75 12.54
CA GLY A 315 9.53 -1.31 12.86
C GLY A 315 10.56 -1.61 11.78
N TYR A 316 10.13 -1.76 10.51
CA TYR A 316 11.05 -1.93 9.38
C TYR A 316 11.65 -0.59 8.89
N ILE A 317 10.94 0.50 9.14
CA ILE A 317 11.38 1.86 8.82
C ILE A 317 11.05 2.79 10.00
N GLU A 318 11.72 3.93 10.08
CA GLU A 318 11.46 5.01 11.03
C GLU A 318 11.24 6.34 10.30
N GLU A 319 10.54 7.28 10.94
CA GLU A 319 10.34 8.61 10.35
C GLU A 319 11.55 9.52 10.58
N GLY A 320 11.88 10.34 9.58
CA GLY A 320 12.98 11.30 9.69
C GLY A 320 12.94 12.39 8.61
N VAL A 321 13.85 13.35 8.71
CA VAL A 321 14.09 14.35 7.65
C VAL A 321 15.17 13.81 6.73
N ILE A 322 14.91 13.86 5.42
CA ILE A 322 15.85 13.42 4.39
C ILE A 322 16.12 14.62 3.49
N GLN A 323 17.36 15.12 3.51
CA GLN A 323 17.76 16.25 2.70
C GLN A 323 17.93 15.82 1.24
N LYS A 324 17.48 16.62 0.28
CA LYS A 324 17.70 16.37 -1.14
C LYS A 324 19.19 16.17 -1.44
N SER A 325 20.04 16.96 -0.80
CA SER A 325 21.50 16.93 -0.96
C SER A 325 22.15 15.66 -0.41
N SER A 326 21.44 14.84 0.38
CA SER A 326 21.97 13.56 0.87
C SER A 326 21.72 12.40 -0.09
N ILE A 327 21.00 12.62 -1.20
CA ILE A 327 20.72 11.60 -2.21
C ILE A 327 21.80 11.64 -3.29
N ASN A 328 22.51 10.54 -3.45
CA ASN A 328 23.61 10.38 -4.40
C ASN A 328 23.28 9.31 -5.44
N VAL A 329 23.88 9.45 -6.63
CA VAL A 329 23.83 8.39 -7.65
C VAL A 329 24.45 7.12 -7.08
N GLY A 330 23.76 5.99 -7.25
CA GLY A 330 24.14 4.70 -6.69
C GLY A 330 23.46 4.37 -5.36
N ASP A 331 22.81 5.32 -4.69
CA ASP A 331 22.09 5.05 -3.44
C ASP A 331 20.97 4.04 -3.67
N SER A 332 20.87 3.06 -2.78
CA SER A 332 19.74 2.13 -2.75
C SER A 332 18.62 2.69 -1.86
N ILE A 333 17.42 2.72 -2.42
CA ILE A 333 16.23 3.29 -1.77
C ILE A 333 15.10 2.27 -1.81
N LEU A 334 14.38 2.13 -0.70
CA LEU A 334 13.13 1.39 -0.64
C LEU A 334 12.02 2.20 -1.28
N LEU A 335 11.28 1.58 -2.19
CA LEU A 335 10.08 2.13 -2.80
C LEU A 335 8.89 1.27 -2.39
N PHE A 336 7.79 1.87 -1.94
CA PHE A 336 6.65 1.09 -1.50
C PHE A 336 5.29 1.72 -1.75
N ASN A 337 4.32 0.86 -2.09
CA ASN A 337 2.90 1.19 -2.13
C ASN A 337 2.02 -0.05 -1.85
N GLY A 338 0.72 0.16 -1.64
CA GLY A 338 -0.24 -0.90 -1.32
C GLY A 338 -0.63 -1.81 -2.50
N VAL A 339 0.11 -1.78 -3.62
CA VAL A 339 -0.12 -2.65 -4.79
C VAL A 339 1.06 -3.58 -5.04
N MET A 340 2.26 -3.01 -5.15
CA MET A 340 3.48 -3.77 -5.43
C MET A 340 4.19 -4.23 -4.16
N GLY A 341 3.79 -3.74 -2.99
CA GLY A 341 4.52 -3.97 -1.74
C GLY A 341 5.74 -3.05 -1.65
N CYS A 342 6.83 -3.56 -1.10
CA CYS A 342 8.10 -2.89 -0.91
C CYS A 342 9.15 -3.52 -1.82
N VAL A 343 9.88 -2.70 -2.57
CA VAL A 343 10.95 -3.10 -3.50
C VAL A 343 12.16 -2.19 -3.33
N LYS A 344 13.32 -2.56 -3.88
CA LYS A 344 14.52 -1.72 -3.93
C LYS A 344 14.68 -1.09 -5.32
N GLY A 345 15.09 0.17 -5.33
CA GLY A 345 15.64 0.82 -6.50
C GLY A 345 17.00 1.44 -6.21
N ILE A 346 17.63 1.92 -7.27
CA ILE A 346 18.94 2.55 -7.25
C ILE A 346 18.87 3.90 -7.95
N VAL A 347 19.46 4.92 -7.34
CA VAL A 347 19.48 6.27 -7.90
C VAL A 347 20.39 6.33 -9.11
N ARG A 348 19.86 6.88 -10.21
CA ARG A 348 20.54 7.07 -11.49
C ARG A 348 20.82 8.56 -11.73
N GLY A 349 21.90 8.80 -12.47
CA GLY A 349 22.36 10.14 -12.88
C GLY A 349 21.76 10.58 -14.19
#